data_AF-A0A7W3T3J8-F1
#
_entry.id   AF-A0A7W3T3J8-F1
#
_cell.length_a   1.000
_cell.length_b   1.000
_cell.length_c   1.000
_cell.angle_alpha   90.00
_cell.angle_beta   90.00
_cell.angle_gamma   90.00
#
_symmetry.space_group_name_H-M   'P 1'
#
loop_
_entity.id
_entity.type
_entity.pdbx_description
1 polymer ?
#
loop_
_entity_poly.entity_id
_entity_poly.type
_entity_poly.pdbx_seq_one_letter_code
_entity_poly.pdbx_strand_id
1 'polypeptide(L)'
;APVFTPSGLGPDGTPIGEAGPVPTTGDIEAVVTAFAEAAATARRLGFDGVELHGAHGYLIDSFLWEGTNRRTDAYGGDPVARTRFATEVIAAVREATSPDFPVVLRISQWKAVDYTARLAHSPAELESILAPLVEAGVDAVHASTRRYWEPEFEGSRLNLAGWVKKLTGLPVISVGSVGLDEVFTTAFTGGGARPTGIEQLVERLDEDEFDLIAVGRALLTDPEWAEKIRTGRTAEVRPFTRDDLTRLT
;
A
#
# COMPACT_ATOMS: atom_id res chain seq x y z
N ALA A 1 -15.48 1.16 -19.42
CA ALA A 1 -16.52 1.21 -18.37
C ALA A 1 -16.45 2.57 -17.69
N PRO A 2 -17.56 3.08 -17.11
CA PRO A 2 -17.50 4.28 -16.28
C PRO A 2 -16.53 4.06 -15.10
N VAL A 3 -15.89 5.13 -14.63
CA VAL A 3 -14.95 5.05 -13.51
C VAL A 3 -15.74 4.93 -12.21
N PHE A 4 -15.47 3.89 -11.42
CA PHE A 4 -16.13 3.63 -10.14
C PHE A 4 -15.32 4.27 -9.00
N THR A 5 -15.87 5.30 -8.36
CA THR A 5 -15.29 5.96 -7.17
C THR A 5 -16.41 6.30 -6.19
N PRO A 6 -16.14 6.42 -4.87
CA PRO A 6 -17.19 6.59 -3.86
C PRO A 6 -18.09 7.81 -4.07
N SER A 7 -17.60 8.85 -4.75
CA SER A 7 -18.30 10.12 -4.93
C SER A 7 -18.25 10.67 -6.35
N GLY A 8 -17.90 9.87 -7.35
CA GLY A 8 -17.75 10.34 -8.74
C GLY A 8 -16.56 11.28 -8.96
N LEU A 9 -15.64 11.35 -7.99
CA LEU A 9 -14.45 12.19 -8.00
C LEU A 9 -13.23 11.37 -8.44
N GLY A 10 -12.35 12.00 -9.20
CA GLY A 10 -11.02 11.50 -9.55
C GLY A 10 -10.04 11.65 -8.39
N PRO A 11 -8.84 11.09 -8.53
CA PRO A 11 -7.81 11.15 -7.48
C PRO A 11 -7.41 12.57 -7.08
N ASP A 12 -7.62 13.58 -7.92
CA ASP A 12 -7.36 15.00 -7.64
C ASP A 12 -8.55 15.73 -6.99
N GLY A 13 -9.61 14.98 -6.65
CA GLY A 13 -10.83 15.53 -6.05
C GLY A 13 -11.76 16.23 -7.05
N THR A 14 -11.47 16.17 -8.35
CA THR A 14 -12.32 16.75 -9.40
C THR A 14 -13.34 15.74 -9.92
N PRO A 15 -14.54 16.17 -10.35
CA PRO A 15 -15.52 15.26 -10.94
C PRO A 15 -14.97 14.55 -12.19
N ILE A 16 -15.20 13.23 -12.28
CA ILE A 16 -14.86 12.47 -13.48
C ILE A 16 -16.02 12.63 -14.48
N GLY A 17 -15.76 13.35 -15.57
CA GLY A 17 -16.78 13.65 -16.59
C GLY A 17 -17.91 14.54 -16.04
N GLU A 18 -19.13 14.38 -16.56
CA GLU A 18 -20.32 14.88 -15.87
C GLU A 18 -20.48 14.05 -14.58
N ALA A 19 -19.89 14.50 -13.47
CA ALA A 19 -19.87 13.88 -12.13
C ALA A 19 -20.37 12.42 -12.14
N GLY A 20 -19.48 11.47 -12.47
CA GLY A 20 -19.84 10.06 -12.61
C GLY A 20 -20.76 9.59 -11.47
N PRO A 21 -21.76 8.73 -11.76
CA PRO A 21 -22.80 8.42 -10.79
C PRO A 21 -22.19 7.87 -9.50
N VAL A 22 -22.60 8.45 -8.37
CA VAL A 22 -22.24 7.96 -7.05
C VAL A 22 -22.76 6.51 -6.93
N PRO A 23 -21.88 5.52 -6.67
CA PRO A 23 -22.30 4.12 -6.59
C PRO A 23 -23.39 3.90 -5.55
N THR A 24 -24.39 3.08 -5.90
CA THR A 24 -25.39 2.58 -4.96
C THR A 24 -24.80 1.49 -4.07
N THR A 25 -25.50 1.12 -3.00
CA THR A 25 -25.11 -0.03 -2.16
C THR A 25 -24.99 -1.31 -2.99
N GLY A 26 -25.92 -1.56 -3.92
CA GLY A 26 -25.86 -2.74 -4.79
C GLY A 26 -24.66 -2.74 -5.74
N ASP A 27 -24.23 -1.57 -6.21
CA ASP A 27 -23.00 -1.49 -7.01
C ASP A 27 -21.75 -1.78 -6.16
N ILE A 28 -21.73 -1.32 -4.89
CA ILE A 28 -20.66 -1.62 -3.95
C ILE A 28 -20.61 -3.12 -3.63
N GLU A 29 -21.75 -3.75 -3.34
CA GLU A 29 -21.86 -5.19 -3.08
C GLU A 29 -21.38 -6.04 -4.28
N ALA A 30 -21.69 -5.60 -5.50
CA ALA A 30 -21.20 -6.25 -6.72
C ALA A 30 -19.67 -6.18 -6.84
N VAL A 31 -19.06 -5.04 -6.47
CA VAL A 31 -17.60 -4.90 -6.45
C VAL A 31 -16.97 -5.77 -5.35
N VAL A 32 -17.55 -5.80 -4.15
CA VAL A 32 -17.11 -6.68 -3.05
C VAL A 32 -17.11 -8.14 -3.51
N THR A 33 -18.19 -8.57 -4.16
CA THR A 33 -18.31 -9.92 -4.73
C THR A 33 -17.20 -10.19 -5.76
N ALA A 34 -16.91 -9.23 -6.64
CA ALA A 34 -15.85 -9.38 -7.63
C ALA A 34 -14.45 -9.54 -7.01
N PHE A 35 -14.15 -8.86 -5.89
CA PHE A 35 -12.90 -9.08 -5.15
C PHE A 35 -12.82 -10.50 -4.57
N ALA A 36 -13.91 -10.97 -3.98
CA ALA A 36 -14.00 -12.32 -3.41
C ALA A 36 -13.82 -13.41 -4.49
N GLU A 37 -14.49 -13.28 -5.64
CA GLU A 37 -14.34 -14.18 -6.78
C GLU A 37 -12.91 -14.19 -7.35
N ALA A 38 -12.27 -13.02 -7.42
CA ALA A 38 -10.89 -12.90 -7.86
C ALA A 38 -9.92 -13.60 -6.89
N ALA A 39 -10.11 -13.44 -5.58
CA ALA A 39 -9.28 -14.11 -4.57
C ALA A 39 -9.50 -15.64 -4.56
N ALA A 40 -10.74 -16.10 -4.66
CA ALA A 40 -11.06 -17.52 -4.80
C ALA A 40 -10.41 -18.11 -6.07
N THR A 41 -10.41 -17.34 -7.16
CA THR A 41 -9.74 -17.74 -8.40
C THR A 41 -8.22 -17.80 -8.23
N ALA A 42 -7.59 -16.80 -7.60
CA ALA A 42 -6.16 -16.81 -7.32
C ALA A 42 -5.76 -18.06 -6.51
N ARG A 43 -6.51 -18.35 -5.43
CA ARG A 43 -6.32 -19.57 -4.64
C ARG A 43 -6.46 -20.84 -5.48
N ARG A 44 -7.51 -20.94 -6.31
CA ARG A 44 -7.76 -22.10 -7.19
C ARG A 44 -6.64 -22.30 -8.23
N LEU A 45 -6.01 -21.21 -8.67
CA LEU A 45 -4.88 -21.24 -9.60
C LEU A 45 -3.54 -21.55 -8.92
N GLY A 46 -3.51 -21.65 -7.60
CA GLY A 46 -2.31 -22.02 -6.84
C GLY A 46 -1.40 -20.85 -6.48
N PHE A 47 -1.91 -19.61 -6.47
CA PHE A 47 -1.23 -18.52 -5.77
C PHE A 47 -1.17 -18.83 -4.27
N ASP A 48 -0.13 -18.36 -3.58
CA ASP A 48 0.02 -18.62 -2.13
C ASP A 48 -0.87 -17.72 -1.27
N GLY A 49 -1.25 -16.54 -1.77
CA GLY A 49 -2.07 -15.54 -1.08
C GLY A 49 -2.48 -14.40 -2.02
N VAL A 50 -3.07 -13.34 -1.47
CA VAL A 50 -3.42 -12.11 -2.21
C VAL A 50 -3.02 -10.84 -1.45
N GLU A 51 -2.70 -9.78 -2.19
CA GLU A 51 -2.55 -8.43 -1.65
C GLU A 51 -3.68 -7.54 -2.18
N LEU A 52 -4.51 -7.02 -1.27
CA LEU A 52 -5.56 -6.05 -1.56
C LEU A 52 -4.94 -4.66 -1.67
N HIS A 53 -5.15 -4.00 -2.82
CA HIS A 53 -4.54 -2.71 -3.08
C HIS A 53 -5.40 -1.54 -2.55
N GLY A 54 -5.15 -1.13 -1.30
CA GLY A 54 -5.76 0.03 -0.63
C GLY A 54 -4.84 1.24 -0.49
N ALA A 55 -4.06 1.55 -1.54
CA ALA A 55 -3.08 2.64 -1.52
C ALA A 55 -3.12 3.46 -2.82
N HIS A 56 -2.38 4.57 -2.87
CA HIS A 56 -2.07 5.38 -4.06
C HIS A 56 -3.24 5.92 -4.89
N GLY A 57 -4.43 6.03 -4.31
CA GLY A 57 -5.64 6.54 -4.96
C GLY A 57 -6.44 5.50 -5.72
N TYR A 58 -6.10 4.20 -5.59
CA TYR A 58 -6.92 3.12 -6.12
C TYR A 58 -8.22 2.96 -5.33
N LEU A 59 -9.09 2.06 -5.79
CA LEU A 59 -10.49 2.01 -5.35
C LEU A 59 -10.66 1.94 -3.82
N ILE A 60 -10.02 0.98 -3.13
CA ILE A 60 -10.13 0.88 -1.67
C ILE A 60 -9.63 2.17 -1.00
N ASP A 61 -8.49 2.70 -1.43
CA ASP A 61 -7.92 3.94 -0.90
C ASP A 61 -8.81 5.17 -1.16
N SER A 62 -9.53 5.17 -2.29
CA SER A 62 -10.45 6.25 -2.63
C SER A 62 -11.64 6.31 -1.67
N PHE A 63 -12.06 5.17 -1.10
CA PHE A 63 -13.03 5.12 0.00
C PHE A 63 -12.41 5.55 1.32
N LEU A 64 -11.17 5.16 1.62
CA LEU A 64 -10.48 5.51 2.87
C LEU A 64 -10.20 7.02 2.99
N TRP A 65 -9.96 7.71 1.87
CA TRP A 65 -9.52 9.10 1.86
C TRP A 65 -10.67 10.10 1.72
N GLU A 66 -10.71 11.08 2.63
CA GLU A 66 -11.72 12.16 2.63
C GLU A 66 -11.71 13.04 1.38
N GLY A 67 -10.56 13.17 0.70
CA GLY A 67 -10.45 13.98 -0.51
C GLY A 67 -11.33 13.45 -1.65
N THR A 68 -11.50 12.13 -1.71
CA THR A 68 -12.27 11.41 -2.74
C THR A 68 -13.60 10.86 -2.25
N ASN A 69 -13.74 10.57 -0.96
CA ASN A 69 -14.97 10.06 -0.37
C ASN A 69 -15.73 11.13 0.40
N ARG A 70 -16.74 11.71 -0.25
CA ARG A 70 -17.65 12.72 0.30
C ARG A 70 -19.05 12.16 0.56
N ARG A 71 -19.17 10.83 0.68
CA ARG A 71 -20.44 10.18 1.01
C ARG A 71 -20.86 10.53 2.43
N THR A 72 -22.17 10.58 2.65
CA THR A 72 -22.79 10.81 3.97
C THR A 72 -23.58 9.60 4.45
N ASP A 73 -23.46 8.46 3.75
CA ASP A 73 -24.04 7.19 4.14
C ASP A 73 -23.02 6.34 4.92
N ALA A 74 -23.32 5.06 5.15
CA ALA A 74 -22.46 4.19 5.94
C ALA A 74 -21.04 3.98 5.36
N TYR A 75 -20.78 4.39 4.11
CA TYR A 75 -19.48 4.24 3.48
C TYR A 75 -18.63 5.51 3.51
N GLY A 76 -19.08 6.60 4.13
CA GLY A 76 -18.34 7.86 4.21
C GLY A 76 -18.58 8.63 5.51
N GLY A 77 -17.98 9.81 5.61
CA GLY A 77 -17.97 10.61 6.85
C GLY A 77 -16.66 10.46 7.60
N ASP A 78 -16.72 10.01 8.86
CA ASP A 78 -15.55 9.89 9.72
C ASP A 78 -14.55 8.81 9.25
N PRO A 79 -13.30 8.82 9.77
CA PRO A 79 -12.29 7.84 9.37
C PRO A 79 -12.71 6.37 9.51
N VAL A 80 -13.53 6.02 10.51
CA VAL A 80 -13.98 4.64 10.75
C VAL A 80 -15.03 4.24 9.71
N ALA A 81 -16.03 5.10 9.45
CA ALA A 81 -17.06 4.85 8.44
C ALA A 81 -16.46 4.65 7.03
N ARG A 82 -15.40 5.40 6.70
CA ARG A 82 -14.65 5.24 5.45
C ARG A 82 -13.96 3.89 5.28
N THR A 83 -13.71 3.14 6.37
CA THR A 83 -13.15 1.79 6.29
C THR A 83 -14.14 0.73 5.83
N ARG A 84 -15.45 1.01 5.86
CA ARG A 84 -16.51 0.01 5.66
C ARG A 84 -16.39 -0.77 4.35
N PHE A 85 -16.07 -0.10 3.25
CA PHE A 85 -15.86 -0.78 1.97
C PHE A 85 -14.65 -1.73 2.03
N ALA A 86 -13.55 -1.29 2.64
CA ALA A 86 -12.36 -2.11 2.77
C ALA A 86 -12.62 -3.34 3.67
N THR A 87 -13.33 -3.16 4.79
CA THR A 87 -13.66 -4.28 5.70
C THR A 87 -14.58 -5.30 5.05
N GLU A 88 -15.57 -4.86 4.27
CA GLU A 88 -16.43 -5.77 3.51
C GLU A 88 -15.65 -6.55 2.45
N VAL A 89 -14.73 -5.89 1.72
CA VAL A 89 -13.83 -6.58 0.78
C VAL A 89 -12.97 -7.61 1.50
N ILE A 90 -12.34 -7.25 2.61
CA ILE A 90 -11.49 -8.17 3.39
C ILE A 90 -12.32 -9.37 3.87
N ALA A 91 -13.48 -9.13 4.49
CA ALA A 91 -14.35 -10.19 5.02
C ALA A 91 -14.83 -11.14 3.91
N ALA A 92 -15.27 -10.62 2.77
CA ALA A 92 -15.72 -11.43 1.64
C ALA A 92 -14.58 -12.26 1.03
N VAL A 93 -13.37 -11.68 0.92
CA VAL A 93 -12.18 -12.42 0.48
C VAL A 93 -11.81 -13.52 1.46
N ARG A 94 -11.95 -13.30 2.77
CA ARG A 94 -11.74 -14.33 3.79
C ARG A 94 -12.73 -15.47 3.70
N GLU A 95 -14.00 -15.16 3.50
CA GLU A 95 -15.04 -16.17 3.31
C GLU A 95 -14.80 -17.01 2.04
N ALA A 96 -14.30 -16.38 0.98
CA ALA A 96 -14.09 -17.04 -0.31
C ALA A 96 -12.77 -17.84 -0.41
N THR A 97 -11.90 -17.77 0.61
CA THR A 97 -10.58 -18.43 0.64
C THR A 97 -10.44 -19.36 1.85
N SER A 98 -9.32 -20.08 1.95
CA SER A 98 -9.07 -20.95 3.12
C SER A 98 -8.46 -20.15 4.28
N PRO A 99 -8.64 -20.57 5.54
CA PRO A 99 -8.04 -19.90 6.70
C PRO A 99 -6.53 -19.66 6.59
N ASP A 100 -5.80 -20.58 5.95
CA ASP A 100 -4.34 -20.48 5.78
C ASP A 100 -3.91 -19.69 4.54
N PHE A 101 -4.84 -19.11 3.76
CA PHE A 101 -4.53 -18.34 2.56
C PHE A 101 -4.30 -16.87 2.94
N PRO A 102 -3.05 -16.35 2.90
CA PRO A 102 -2.77 -15.02 3.42
C PRO A 102 -3.47 -13.93 2.62
N VAL A 103 -4.08 -12.96 3.32
CA VAL A 103 -4.51 -11.69 2.70
C VAL A 103 -3.83 -10.51 3.36
N VAL A 104 -3.07 -9.80 2.53
CA VAL A 104 -2.31 -8.62 2.88
C VAL A 104 -3.09 -7.40 2.43
N LEU A 105 -3.15 -6.35 3.25
CA LEU A 105 -3.68 -5.06 2.82
C LEU A 105 -2.54 -4.08 2.61
N ARG A 106 -2.44 -3.49 1.42
CA ARG A 106 -1.50 -2.41 1.14
C ARG A 106 -2.14 -1.06 1.37
N ILE A 107 -1.55 -0.22 2.22
CA ILE A 107 -2.04 1.13 2.56
C ILE A 107 -0.98 2.21 2.29
N SER A 108 -1.40 3.46 2.17
CA SER A 108 -0.49 4.60 1.97
C SER A 108 -1.03 5.90 2.55
N GLN A 109 -0.11 6.69 3.11
CA GLN A 109 -0.33 8.06 3.58
C GLN A 109 0.06 9.10 2.51
N TRP A 110 -0.11 8.79 1.23
CA TRP A 110 0.16 9.69 0.09
C TRP A 110 -0.51 9.15 -1.17
N LYS A 111 -0.72 9.99 -2.19
CA LYS A 111 -1.29 9.60 -3.49
C LYS A 111 -0.34 10.02 -4.61
N ALA A 112 -0.39 9.35 -5.76
CA ALA A 112 0.44 9.71 -6.91
C ALA A 112 0.18 11.14 -7.42
N VAL A 113 -1.05 11.62 -7.23
CA VAL A 113 -1.49 12.98 -7.61
C VAL A 113 -1.36 14.01 -6.49
N ASP A 114 -1.22 13.55 -5.24
CA ASP A 114 -1.09 14.40 -4.06
C ASP A 114 -0.19 13.72 -3.01
N TYR A 115 1.07 14.14 -2.95
CA TYR A 115 2.03 13.62 -1.98
C TYR A 115 1.81 14.15 -0.55
N THR A 116 0.96 15.15 -0.38
CA THR A 116 0.61 15.73 0.93
C THR A 116 -0.63 15.10 1.55
N ALA A 117 -1.44 14.39 0.75
CA ALA A 117 -2.59 13.63 1.22
C ALA A 117 -2.23 12.73 2.40
N ARG A 118 -3.16 12.58 3.34
CA ARG A 118 -3.08 11.67 4.50
C ARG A 118 -4.43 10.99 4.68
N LEU A 119 -4.41 9.73 5.11
CA LEU A 119 -5.57 9.03 5.66
C LEU A 119 -5.73 9.37 7.15
N ALA A 120 -4.61 9.52 7.87
CA ALA A 120 -4.54 9.85 9.28
C ALA A 120 -3.50 10.95 9.56
N HIS A 121 -3.85 11.89 10.43
CA HIS A 121 -2.98 13.00 10.87
C HIS A 121 -2.34 12.76 12.24
N SER A 122 -2.70 11.67 12.93
CA SER A 122 -2.12 11.29 14.22
C SER A 122 -2.06 9.77 14.37
N PRO A 123 -1.23 9.25 15.30
CA PRO A 123 -1.23 7.82 15.62
C PRO A 123 -2.61 7.28 16.05
N ALA A 124 -3.39 8.06 16.79
CA ALA A 124 -4.72 7.65 17.27
C ALA A 124 -5.73 7.54 16.11
N GLU A 125 -5.65 8.44 15.12
CA GLU A 125 -6.48 8.35 13.92
C GLU A 125 -6.03 7.21 13.01
N LEU A 126 -4.73 6.93 12.94
CA LEU A 126 -4.22 5.77 12.22
C LEU A 126 -4.73 4.47 12.87
N GLU A 127 -4.71 4.39 14.20
CA GLU A 127 -5.26 3.26 14.95
C GLU A 127 -6.76 3.05 14.68
N SER A 128 -7.56 4.12 14.67
CA SER A 128 -9.00 4.02 14.40
C SER A 128 -9.31 3.54 12.98
N ILE A 129 -8.45 3.83 12.00
CA ILE A 129 -8.55 3.28 10.64
C ILE A 129 -8.07 1.83 10.59
N LEU A 130 -6.98 1.48 11.28
CA LEU A 130 -6.40 0.14 11.23
C LEU A 130 -7.24 -0.90 11.97
N ALA A 131 -7.77 -0.58 13.15
CA ALA A 131 -8.53 -1.50 13.99
C ALA A 131 -9.63 -2.27 13.23
N PRO A 132 -10.57 -1.62 12.52
CA PRO A 132 -11.63 -2.34 11.80
C PRO A 132 -11.07 -3.21 10.64
N LEU A 133 -9.94 -2.83 10.03
CA LEU A 133 -9.30 -3.62 8.98
C LEU A 133 -8.66 -4.89 9.54
N VAL A 134 -8.04 -4.79 10.72
CA VAL A 134 -7.50 -5.94 11.47
C VAL A 134 -8.64 -6.86 11.92
N GLU A 135 -9.71 -6.31 12.48
CA GLU A 135 -10.89 -7.09 12.88
C GLU A 135 -11.57 -7.82 11.72
N ALA A 136 -11.56 -7.22 10.52
CA ALA A 136 -12.05 -7.88 9.30
C ALA A 136 -11.17 -9.06 8.85
N GLY A 137 -9.94 -9.14 9.35
CA GLY A 137 -9.07 -10.31 9.22
C GLY A 137 -7.94 -10.16 8.21
N VAL A 138 -7.29 -9.00 8.08
CA VAL A 138 -6.00 -8.95 7.34
C VAL A 138 -4.91 -9.69 8.12
N ASP A 139 -4.05 -10.44 7.45
CA ASP A 139 -2.95 -11.18 8.12
C ASP A 139 -1.68 -10.33 8.23
N ALA A 140 -1.51 -9.38 7.32
CA ALA A 140 -0.37 -8.48 7.29
C ALA A 140 -0.75 -7.16 6.63
N VAL A 141 0.03 -6.12 6.92
CA VAL A 141 -0.13 -4.81 6.28
C VAL A 141 1.14 -4.44 5.52
N HIS A 142 0.97 -4.05 4.26
CA HIS A 142 2.04 -3.47 3.46
C HIS A 142 1.93 -1.95 3.49
N ALA A 143 2.81 -1.31 4.28
CA ALA A 143 2.80 0.11 4.54
C ALA A 143 3.63 0.87 3.49
N SER A 144 2.96 1.42 2.48
CA SER A 144 3.63 2.13 1.39
C SER A 144 4.11 3.52 1.80
N THR A 145 5.42 3.73 1.78
CA THR A 145 6.06 5.05 1.88
C THR A 145 7.04 5.26 0.71
N ARG A 146 7.40 6.52 0.47
CA ARG A 146 8.38 6.89 -0.57
C ARG A 146 9.81 6.59 -0.15
N ARG A 147 10.10 6.73 1.14
CA ARG A 147 11.41 6.54 1.75
C ARG A 147 11.20 5.90 3.11
N TYR A 148 11.75 4.70 3.30
CA TYR A 148 11.56 3.95 4.55
C TYR A 148 12.13 4.70 5.76
N TRP A 149 13.11 5.58 5.57
CA TRP A 149 13.76 6.30 6.67
C TRP A 149 12.98 7.52 7.16
N GLU A 150 11.99 8.00 6.42
CA GLU A 150 11.21 9.17 6.82
C GLU A 150 10.20 8.82 7.92
N PRO A 151 10.14 9.62 8.99
CA PRO A 151 9.14 9.43 10.04
C PRO A 151 7.74 9.77 9.52
N GLU A 152 6.74 9.01 9.97
CA GLU A 152 5.34 9.24 9.58
C GLU A 152 4.72 10.42 10.33
N PHE A 153 5.05 10.55 11.61
CA PHE A 153 4.52 11.60 12.50
C PHE A 153 5.66 12.33 13.20
N GLU A 154 5.45 13.62 13.47
CA GLU A 154 6.41 14.48 14.19
C GLU A 154 6.75 13.92 15.57
N GLY A 155 8.01 14.07 16.00
CA GLY A 155 8.46 13.61 17.31
C GLY A 155 8.70 12.09 17.41
N SER A 156 8.59 11.34 16.32
CA SER A 156 8.93 9.92 16.24
C SER A 156 9.94 9.65 15.13
N ARG A 157 10.68 8.54 15.24
CA ARG A 157 11.51 7.99 14.15
C ARG A 157 10.77 6.96 13.29
N LEU A 158 9.64 6.45 13.79
CA LEU A 158 8.90 5.38 13.13
C LEU A 158 8.28 5.90 11.82
N ASN A 159 8.53 5.16 10.75
CA ASN A 159 7.81 5.32 9.48
C ASN A 159 6.39 4.71 9.60
N LEU A 160 5.63 4.71 8.51
CA LEU A 160 4.28 4.13 8.52
C LEU A 160 4.28 2.66 8.95
N ALA A 161 5.24 1.86 8.48
CA ALA A 161 5.34 0.44 8.83
C ALA A 161 5.57 0.24 10.33
N GLY A 162 6.50 1.01 10.92
CA GLY A 162 6.77 1.01 12.36
C GLY A 162 5.54 1.37 13.20
N TRP A 163 4.76 2.36 12.76
CA TRP A 163 3.51 2.70 13.44
C TRP A 163 2.45 1.61 13.30
N VAL A 164 2.26 1.06 12.09
CA VAL A 164 1.31 -0.03 11.88
C VAL A 164 1.66 -1.24 12.75
N LYS A 165 2.94 -1.63 12.81
CA LYS A 165 3.40 -2.74 13.64
C LYS A 165 3.14 -2.47 15.12
N LYS A 166 3.51 -1.28 15.60
CA LYS A 166 3.27 -0.86 16.98
C LYS A 166 1.80 -0.85 17.38
N LEU A 167 0.91 -0.43 16.49
CA LEU A 167 -0.52 -0.27 16.77
C LEU A 167 -1.31 -1.58 16.63
N THR A 168 -0.91 -2.46 15.71
CA THR A 168 -1.69 -3.66 15.37
C THR A 168 -1.08 -4.97 15.88
N GLY A 169 0.24 -5.01 16.06
CA GLY A 169 0.98 -6.25 16.35
C GLY A 169 0.99 -7.27 15.20
N LEU A 170 0.44 -6.93 14.03
CA LEU A 170 0.48 -7.79 12.86
C LEU A 170 1.87 -7.77 12.21
N PRO A 171 2.21 -8.81 11.41
CA PRO A 171 3.30 -8.73 10.45
C PRO A 171 3.16 -7.53 9.52
N VAL A 172 4.24 -6.78 9.33
CA VAL A 172 4.25 -5.57 8.49
C VAL A 172 5.34 -5.62 7.43
N ILE A 173 4.97 -5.25 6.21
CA ILE A 173 5.88 -5.04 5.08
C ILE A 173 6.14 -3.54 4.93
N SER A 174 7.39 -3.14 5.12
CA SER A 174 7.86 -1.78 4.80
C SER A 174 8.28 -1.68 3.33
N VAL A 175 8.39 -0.48 2.80
CA VAL A 175 8.90 -0.19 1.44
C VAL A 175 9.40 1.24 1.37
N GLY A 176 10.18 1.56 0.33
CA GLY A 176 10.47 2.95 -0.05
C GLY A 176 11.95 3.20 -0.24
N SER A 177 12.37 3.35 -1.49
CA SER A 177 13.76 3.68 -1.89
C SER A 177 14.84 2.75 -1.30
N VAL A 178 14.55 1.44 -1.21
CA VAL A 178 15.50 0.43 -0.73
C VAL A 178 16.67 0.31 -1.71
N GLY A 179 17.90 0.51 -1.21
CA GLY A 179 19.13 0.40 -1.98
C GLY A 179 19.31 1.47 -3.07
N LEU A 180 18.64 2.62 -2.95
CA LEU A 180 18.68 3.71 -3.94
C LEU A 180 18.85 5.07 -3.25
N ASP A 181 19.89 5.82 -3.63
CA ASP A 181 20.20 7.17 -3.11
C ASP A 181 19.17 8.24 -3.49
N GLU A 182 18.38 8.02 -4.54
CA GLU A 182 17.63 9.08 -5.19
C GLU A 182 16.10 8.89 -5.20
N VAL A 183 15.45 10.04 -4.99
CA VAL A 183 14.02 10.25 -4.87
C VAL A 183 13.30 9.80 -6.14
N PHE A 184 12.10 9.22 -5.98
CA PHE A 184 11.18 8.90 -7.08
C PHE A 184 11.09 9.99 -8.17
N THR A 185 11.11 11.27 -7.79
CA THR A 185 11.02 12.41 -8.73
C THR A 185 12.31 12.66 -9.52
N THR A 186 13.51 12.43 -8.97
CA THR A 186 14.76 12.67 -9.71
C THR A 186 15.02 11.59 -10.77
N ALA A 187 14.56 10.36 -10.53
CA ALA A 187 14.51 9.34 -11.58
C ALA A 187 13.64 9.77 -12.79
N PHE A 188 12.57 10.56 -12.58
CA PHE A 188 11.74 11.17 -13.64
C PHE A 188 12.25 12.53 -14.16
N THR A 189 13.28 13.14 -13.56
CA THR A 189 13.94 14.36 -14.08
C THR A 189 15.42 14.21 -14.52
N GLY A 190 16.01 13.02 -14.48
CA GLY A 190 17.30 12.72 -15.14
C GLY A 190 18.45 12.39 -14.20
N GLY A 191 18.19 12.18 -12.90
CA GLY A 191 19.17 11.68 -11.95
C GLY A 191 19.31 10.15 -11.99
N GLY A 192 20.53 9.66 -11.80
CA GLY A 192 20.82 8.24 -11.62
C GLY A 192 20.84 7.91 -10.12
N ALA A 193 20.23 6.80 -9.72
CA ALA A 193 20.33 6.35 -8.34
C ALA A 193 21.72 5.74 -8.10
N ARG A 194 22.42 6.14 -7.04
CA ARG A 194 23.60 5.41 -6.57
C ARG A 194 23.17 4.33 -5.57
N PRO A 195 23.88 3.18 -5.49
CA PRO A 195 23.63 2.22 -4.43
C PRO A 195 23.96 2.83 -3.07
N THR A 196 22.96 2.96 -2.20
CA THR A 196 23.16 3.19 -0.77
C THR A 196 23.33 1.85 -0.08
N GLY A 197 24.16 1.81 0.96
CA GLY A 197 24.17 0.67 1.86
C GLY A 197 22.80 0.51 2.54
N ILE A 198 22.49 -0.72 2.95
CA ILE A 198 21.20 -1.08 3.58
C ILE A 198 21.33 -1.16 5.11
N GLU A 199 22.40 -0.64 5.69
CA GLU A 199 22.73 -0.85 7.10
C GLU A 199 21.65 -0.26 8.01
N GLN A 200 21.15 0.95 7.71
CA GLN A 200 20.03 1.55 8.44
C GLN A 200 18.74 0.74 8.28
N LEU A 201 18.49 0.15 7.10
CA LEU A 201 17.33 -0.70 6.88
C LEU A 201 17.42 -1.97 7.75
N VAL A 202 18.59 -2.59 7.79
CA VAL A 202 18.87 -3.78 8.60
C VAL A 202 18.75 -3.45 10.08
N GLU A 203 19.31 -2.34 10.55
CA GLU A 203 19.17 -1.86 11.93
C GLU A 203 17.70 -1.74 12.34
N ARG A 204 16.86 -1.10 11.50
CA ARG A 204 15.43 -0.93 11.80
C ARG A 204 14.65 -2.24 11.76
N LEU A 205 15.06 -3.18 10.91
CA LEU A 205 14.51 -4.54 10.88
C LEU A 205 14.87 -5.30 12.16
N ASP A 206 16.12 -5.21 12.61
CA ASP A 206 16.62 -5.83 13.86
C ASP A 206 15.96 -5.23 15.11
N GLU A 207 15.57 -3.95 15.05
CA GLU A 207 14.78 -3.26 16.08
C GLU A 207 13.28 -3.61 16.05
N ASP A 208 12.87 -4.56 15.22
CA ASP A 208 11.49 -5.02 15.10
C ASP A 208 10.51 -3.93 14.63
N GLU A 209 10.97 -2.92 13.87
CA GLU A 209 10.07 -1.89 13.32
C GLU A 209 9.14 -2.43 12.22
N PHE A 210 9.54 -3.48 11.51
CA PHE A 210 8.75 -4.17 10.50
C PHE A 210 9.34 -5.57 10.29
N ASP A 211 8.62 -6.45 9.61
CA ASP A 211 8.99 -7.88 9.48
C ASP A 211 9.59 -8.20 8.11
N LEU A 212 9.15 -7.45 7.10
CA LEU A 212 9.55 -7.64 5.71
C LEU A 212 9.85 -6.29 5.06
N ILE A 213 10.69 -6.33 4.02
CA ILE A 213 10.98 -5.17 3.17
C ILE A 213 10.64 -5.51 1.71
N ALA A 214 9.72 -4.74 1.13
CA ALA A 214 9.43 -4.85 -0.29
C ALA A 214 10.49 -4.11 -1.10
N VAL A 215 11.02 -4.79 -2.12
CA VAL A 215 12.02 -4.25 -3.05
C VAL A 215 11.40 -4.25 -4.44
N GLY A 216 11.44 -3.11 -5.12
CA GLY A 216 10.87 -2.94 -6.45
C GLY A 216 11.96 -2.72 -7.50
N ARG A 217 12.27 -1.45 -7.78
CA ARG A 217 13.20 -1.02 -8.84
C ARG A 217 14.55 -1.74 -8.87
N ALA A 218 15.14 -2.05 -7.70
CA ALA A 218 16.41 -2.75 -7.66
C ALA A 218 16.35 -4.16 -8.27
N LEU A 219 15.21 -4.85 -8.14
CA LEU A 219 15.00 -6.17 -8.74
C LEU A 219 14.75 -6.12 -10.25
N LEU A 220 14.29 -4.98 -10.79
CA LEU A 220 14.17 -4.80 -12.24
C LEU A 220 15.53 -4.77 -12.92
N THR A 221 16.53 -4.16 -12.27
CA THR A 221 17.89 -4.06 -12.81
C THR A 221 18.75 -5.26 -12.45
N ASP A 222 18.51 -5.86 -11.29
CA ASP A 222 19.33 -6.93 -10.74
C ASP A 222 18.46 -8.02 -10.10
N PRO A 223 18.07 -9.07 -10.85
CA PRO A 223 17.25 -10.16 -10.30
C PRO A 223 17.97 -10.95 -9.19
N GLU A 224 19.30 -10.87 -9.11
CA GLU A 224 20.11 -11.47 -8.05
C GLU A 224 20.30 -10.55 -6.83
N TRP A 225 19.65 -9.37 -6.79
CA TRP A 225 19.86 -8.37 -5.74
C TRP A 225 19.80 -8.98 -4.33
N ALA A 226 18.74 -9.75 -4.03
CA ALA A 226 18.57 -10.35 -2.71
C ALA A 226 19.69 -11.34 -2.36
N GLU A 227 20.13 -12.14 -3.33
CA GLU A 227 21.21 -13.11 -3.16
C GLU A 227 22.56 -12.42 -2.95
N LYS A 228 22.83 -11.34 -3.69
CA LYS A 228 24.04 -10.53 -3.54
C LYS A 228 24.10 -9.84 -2.19
N ILE A 229 22.99 -9.25 -1.75
CA ILE A 229 22.88 -8.70 -0.39
C ILE A 229 23.15 -9.80 0.65
N ARG A 230 22.48 -10.95 0.54
CA ARG A 230 22.60 -12.07 1.49
C ARG A 230 24.04 -12.61 1.58
N THR A 231 24.77 -12.62 0.48
CA THR A 231 26.14 -13.15 0.40
C THR A 231 27.23 -12.09 0.55
N GLY A 232 26.86 -10.84 0.86
CA GLY A 232 27.83 -9.73 1.01
C GLY A 232 28.45 -9.24 -0.29
N ARG A 233 27.92 -9.64 -1.45
CA ARG A 233 28.34 -9.20 -2.80
C ARG A 233 27.73 -7.84 -3.17
N THR A 234 27.66 -6.91 -2.21
CA THR A 234 27.00 -5.61 -2.37
C THR A 234 27.64 -4.75 -3.46
N ALA A 235 28.95 -4.89 -3.69
CA ALA A 235 29.67 -4.21 -4.77
C ALA A 235 29.27 -4.69 -6.18
N GLU A 236 28.61 -5.86 -6.31
CA GLU A 236 28.10 -6.41 -7.58
C GLU A 236 26.66 -5.99 -7.87
N VAL A 237 26.03 -5.24 -6.95
CA VAL A 237 24.66 -4.74 -7.13
C VAL A 237 24.64 -3.67 -8.21
N ARG A 238 23.83 -3.90 -9.24
CA ARG A 238 23.63 -2.93 -10.31
C ARG A 238 22.62 -1.85 -9.86
N PRO A 239 22.98 -0.56 -9.88
CA PRO A 239 22.04 0.50 -9.56
C PRO A 239 20.98 0.64 -10.65
N PHE A 240 19.75 1.00 -10.24
CA PHE A 240 18.69 1.32 -11.17
C PHE A 240 19.02 2.58 -11.97
N THR A 241 18.88 2.47 -13.29
CA THR A 241 19.02 3.58 -14.25
C THR A 241 17.74 3.71 -15.08
N ARG A 242 17.56 4.84 -15.77
CA ARG A 242 16.43 5.00 -16.70
C ARG A 242 16.44 4.02 -17.85
N ASP A 243 17.62 3.60 -18.30
CA ASP A 243 17.76 2.70 -19.44
C ASP A 243 17.11 1.35 -19.15
N ASP A 244 17.07 0.94 -17.87
CA ASP A 244 16.39 -0.28 -17.41
C ASP A 244 14.86 -0.22 -17.63
N LEU A 245 14.25 0.96 -17.82
CA LEU A 245 12.83 1.07 -18.20
C LEU A 245 12.56 0.64 -19.65
N THR A 246 13.61 0.54 -20.48
CA THR A 246 13.49 0.27 -21.91
C THR A 246 13.86 -1.17 -22.28
N ARG A 247 14.39 -1.95 -21.33
CA ARG A 247 14.87 -3.32 -21.54
C ARG A 247 14.57 -4.16 -20.30
N LEU A 248 13.88 -5.29 -20.48
CA LEU A 248 13.77 -6.30 -19.44
C LEU A 248 15.08 -7.09 -19.43
N THR A 249 15.80 -7.10 -18.30
CA THR A 249 17.02 -7.91 -18.11
C THR A 249 16.70 -9.34 -17.70
#